data_AF-A0A352A2G1-F1
#
_entry.id   AF-A0A352A2G1-F1
#
_cell.length_a   1.000
_cell.length_b   1.000
_cell.length_c   1.000
_cell.angle_alpha   90.00
_cell.angle_beta   90.00
_cell.angle_gamma   90.00
#
_symmetry.space_group_name_H-M   'P 1'
#
loop_
_entity.id
_entity.type
_entity.pdbx_description
1 polymer ?
#
loop_
_entity_poly.entity_id
_entity_poly.type
_entity_poly.pdbx_seq_one_letter_code
_entity_poly.pdbx_strand_id
1 'polypeptide(L)'
;MKYSLKNTKITDSDIIEKISELVNIEEYNLKKEYDIDIDFYNDDLDKDKLNTDVSYEIKKQHYEFIRHIRNYFKENGIKINEVNLIGAVTNIKVGEIDFEVYKSKYQDFRRNDIVPCREMYLYEDGKKALDIMLKTKQISEEEYENNIEILQEELSIAEIDDESGYIN
;
A
#
# COMPACT_ATOMS: atom_id res chain seq x y z
N MET A 1 -4.75 -14.73 -10.75
CA MET A 1 -6.14 -14.33 -11.02
C MET A 1 -6.26 -12.90 -10.52
N LYS A 2 -6.84 -12.01 -11.31
CA LYS A 2 -6.91 -10.57 -11.01
C LYS A 2 -8.36 -10.16 -10.88
N TYR A 3 -8.65 -9.35 -9.88
CA TYR A 3 -9.98 -8.89 -9.53
C TYR A 3 -9.91 -7.41 -9.16
N SER A 4 -11.01 -6.70 -9.34
CA SER A 4 -11.12 -5.28 -9.01
C SER A 4 -12.49 -4.99 -8.41
N LEU A 5 -12.50 -4.42 -7.22
CA LEU A 5 -13.69 -3.91 -6.53
C LEU A 5 -13.76 -2.40 -6.71
N LYS A 6 -14.95 -1.89 -7.00
CA LYS A 6 -15.21 -0.46 -7.18
C LYS A 6 -16.13 0.06 -6.09
N ASN A 7 -16.03 1.35 -5.79
CA ASN A 7 -16.82 2.02 -4.74
C ASN A 7 -16.76 1.27 -3.39
N THR A 8 -15.58 0.77 -3.04
CA THR A 8 -15.38 -0.14 -1.91
C THR A 8 -14.14 0.29 -1.14
N LYS A 9 -14.19 0.15 0.19
CA LYS A 9 -13.06 0.43 1.10
C LYS A 9 -12.72 -0.79 1.91
N ILE A 10 -11.44 -0.90 2.32
CA ILE A 10 -10.99 -2.00 3.20
C ILE A 10 -11.67 -1.98 4.58
N THR A 11 -12.30 -0.85 4.93
CA THR A 11 -13.04 -0.61 6.17
C THR A 11 -14.54 -0.85 6.05
N ASP A 12 -15.04 -1.16 4.84
CA ASP A 12 -16.47 -1.41 4.63
C ASP A 12 -16.92 -2.65 5.43
N SER A 13 -18.07 -2.56 6.08
CA SER A 13 -18.60 -3.66 6.90
C SER A 13 -18.99 -4.91 6.09
N ASP A 14 -19.31 -4.72 4.81
CA ASP A 14 -19.72 -5.76 3.85
C ASP A 14 -18.57 -6.23 2.94
N ILE A 15 -17.32 -5.83 3.24
CA ILE A 15 -16.16 -6.09 2.37
C ILE A 15 -15.97 -7.56 2.04
N ILE A 16 -16.27 -8.47 2.97
CA ILE A 16 -16.10 -9.91 2.74
C ILE A 16 -17.18 -10.48 1.83
N GLU A 17 -18.41 -9.97 1.93
CA GLU A 17 -19.48 -10.36 1.03
C GLU A 17 -19.12 -9.97 -0.41
N LYS A 18 -18.70 -8.71 -0.61
CA LYS A 18 -18.20 -8.20 -1.90
C LYS A 18 -17.05 -9.03 -2.47
N ILE A 19 -16.10 -9.43 -1.64
CA ILE A 19 -14.98 -10.29 -2.08
C ILE A 19 -15.46 -11.69 -2.44
N SER A 20 -16.41 -12.24 -1.67
CA SER A 20 -16.94 -13.57 -1.92
C SER A 20 -17.75 -13.69 -3.21
N GLU A 21 -18.41 -12.61 -3.62
CA GLU A 21 -19.12 -12.52 -4.89
C GLU A 21 -18.16 -12.42 -6.09
N LEU A 22 -16.97 -11.86 -5.86
CA LEU A 22 -15.98 -11.59 -6.91
C LEU A 22 -15.00 -12.76 -7.13
N VAL A 23 -14.59 -13.43 -6.04
CA VAL A 23 -13.58 -14.49 -6.09
C VAL A 23 -14.23 -15.84 -6.33
N ASN A 24 -13.95 -16.43 -7.50
CA ASN A 24 -14.41 -17.79 -7.81
C ASN A 24 -13.48 -18.85 -7.18
N ILE A 25 -13.82 -19.29 -5.97
CA ILE A 25 -13.04 -20.30 -5.22
C ILE A 25 -12.85 -21.61 -5.99
N GLU A 26 -13.79 -22.00 -6.86
CA GLU A 26 -13.73 -23.25 -7.61
C GLU A 26 -12.54 -23.31 -8.60
N GLU A 27 -11.98 -22.16 -8.98
CA GLU A 27 -10.81 -22.08 -9.87
C GLU A 27 -9.49 -22.40 -9.16
N TYR A 28 -9.50 -22.51 -7.83
CA TYR A 28 -8.31 -22.73 -7.02
C TYR A 28 -8.07 -24.22 -6.72
N ASN A 29 -6.79 -24.59 -6.69
CA ASN A 29 -6.37 -25.95 -6.38
C ASN A 29 -6.05 -26.06 -4.89
N LEU A 30 -6.86 -26.82 -4.16
CA LEU A 30 -6.75 -27.06 -2.72
C LEU A 30 -5.40 -27.68 -2.26
N LYS A 31 -4.63 -28.28 -3.18
CA LYS A 31 -3.30 -28.85 -2.88
C LYS A 31 -2.16 -27.84 -3.09
N LYS A 32 -2.47 -26.60 -3.45
CA LYS A 32 -1.49 -25.53 -3.69
C LYS A 32 -1.69 -24.40 -2.68
N GLU A 33 -0.62 -23.63 -2.55
CA GLU A 33 -0.55 -22.46 -1.69
C GLU A 33 -0.50 -21.21 -2.58
N TYR A 34 -1.06 -20.12 -2.07
CA TYR A 34 -1.25 -18.89 -2.82
C TYR A 34 -0.76 -17.68 -2.05
N ASP A 35 -0.27 -16.69 -2.79
CA ASP A 35 0.05 -15.36 -2.31
C ASP A 35 -1.00 -14.39 -2.84
N ILE A 36 -1.18 -13.28 -2.13
CA ILE A 36 -2.18 -12.27 -2.43
C ILE A 36 -1.50 -10.90 -2.42
N ASP A 37 -1.65 -10.16 -3.52
CA ASP A 37 -1.35 -8.73 -3.59
C ASP A 37 -2.67 -7.94 -3.60
N ILE A 38 -2.75 -6.92 -2.77
CA ILE A 38 -3.92 -6.07 -2.62
C ILE A 38 -3.47 -4.61 -2.68
N ASP A 39 -3.92 -3.91 -3.71
CA ASP A 39 -3.76 -2.47 -3.82
C ASP A 39 -5.09 -1.81 -3.43
N PHE A 40 -5.07 -0.81 -2.56
CA PHE A 40 -6.27 -0.05 -2.17
C PHE A 40 -6.03 1.45 -2.23
N TYR A 41 -7.07 2.20 -2.55
CA TYR A 41 -7.01 3.66 -2.42
C TYR A 41 -7.00 4.06 -0.95
N ASN A 42 -5.95 4.76 -0.53
CA ASN A 42 -5.85 5.23 0.85
C ASN A 42 -6.50 6.62 0.99
N ASP A 43 -7.80 6.61 1.29
CA ASP A 43 -8.60 7.83 1.47
C ASP A 43 -8.07 8.74 2.59
N ASP A 44 -7.43 8.16 3.62
CA ASP A 44 -6.91 8.93 4.74
C ASP A 44 -5.76 9.84 4.27
N LEU A 45 -5.03 9.43 3.24
CA LEU A 45 -3.95 10.24 2.66
C LEU A 45 -4.47 11.31 1.72
N ASP A 46 -5.55 11.06 0.96
CA ASP A 46 -6.13 12.04 0.04
C ASP A 46 -6.83 13.20 0.74
N LYS A 47 -7.59 12.89 1.80
CA LYS A 47 -8.34 13.90 2.56
C LYS A 47 -7.44 14.85 3.34
N ASP A 48 -6.27 14.36 3.72
CA ASP A 48 -5.36 15.08 4.59
C ASP A 48 -4.08 15.52 3.84
N LYS A 49 -4.10 15.57 2.49
CA LYS A 49 -2.99 16.05 1.63
C LYS A 49 -2.39 17.41 2.01
N LEU A 50 -3.14 18.25 2.73
CA LEU A 50 -2.73 19.58 3.17
C LEU A 50 -2.40 19.64 4.68
N ASN A 51 -2.42 18.50 5.37
CA ASN A 51 -2.16 18.42 6.79
C ASN A 51 -0.78 17.82 7.02
N THR A 52 0.12 18.61 7.62
CA THR A 52 1.50 18.23 7.92
C THR A 52 1.62 17.17 9.03
N ASP A 53 0.53 16.87 9.74
CA ASP A 53 0.46 15.85 10.82
C ASP A 53 0.02 14.46 10.33
N VAL A 54 -0.02 14.21 9.02
CA VAL A 54 -0.47 12.90 8.50
C VAL A 54 0.63 11.87 8.62
N SER A 55 0.55 11.08 9.68
CA SER A 55 1.39 9.91 9.84
C SER A 55 0.95 8.81 8.86
N TYR A 56 1.86 8.34 8.00
CA TYR A 56 1.71 7.14 7.16
C TYR A 56 1.69 5.86 8.01
N GLU A 57 0.67 5.72 8.85
CA GLU A 57 0.61 4.70 9.89
C GLU A 57 -0.17 3.46 9.47
N ILE A 58 0.35 2.31 9.91
CA ILE A 58 -0.37 1.06 9.85
C ILE A 58 -1.43 1.05 10.97
N LYS A 59 -2.67 1.35 10.60
CA LYS A 59 -3.84 1.31 11.48
C LYS A 59 -4.39 -0.11 11.70
N LYS A 60 -5.18 -0.29 12.77
CA LYS A 60 -5.87 -1.54 13.14
C LYS A 60 -6.69 -2.14 11.99
N GLN A 61 -7.34 -1.29 11.21
CA GLN A 61 -8.22 -1.67 10.12
C GLN A 61 -7.49 -2.47 9.03
N HIS A 62 -6.21 -2.16 8.75
CA HIS A 62 -5.39 -2.92 7.80
C HIS A 62 -5.23 -4.38 8.23
N TYR A 63 -4.94 -4.60 9.51
CA TYR A 63 -4.82 -5.96 10.07
C TYR A 63 -6.16 -6.69 10.12
N GLU A 64 -7.24 -5.98 10.45
CA GLU A 64 -8.59 -6.56 10.42
C GLU A 64 -8.95 -7.03 9.00
N PHE A 65 -8.71 -6.20 8.00
CA PHE A 65 -8.93 -6.54 6.61
C PHE A 65 -8.10 -7.78 6.18
N ILE A 66 -6.79 -7.81 6.45
CA ILE A 66 -5.95 -8.99 6.15
C ILE A 66 -6.46 -10.25 6.86
N ARG A 67 -6.87 -10.13 8.13
CA ARG A 67 -7.44 -11.25 8.88
C ARG A 67 -8.71 -11.76 8.20
N HIS A 68 -9.58 -10.87 7.75
CA HIS A 68 -10.81 -11.22 7.07
C HIS A 68 -10.54 -11.95 5.73
N ILE A 69 -9.63 -11.44 4.89
CA ILE A 69 -9.19 -12.12 3.66
C ILE A 69 -8.69 -13.53 3.95
N ARG A 70 -7.75 -13.66 4.90
CA ARG A 70 -7.16 -14.95 5.24
C ARG A 70 -8.20 -15.95 5.74
N ASN A 71 -9.16 -15.49 6.55
CA ASN A 71 -10.24 -16.35 7.03
C ASN A 71 -11.13 -16.82 5.87
N TYR A 72 -11.52 -15.92 4.96
CA TYR A 72 -12.33 -16.27 3.80
C TYR A 72 -11.69 -17.38 2.95
N PHE A 73 -10.40 -17.25 2.58
CA PHE A 73 -9.72 -18.31 1.81
C PHE A 73 -9.54 -19.60 2.63
N LYS A 74 -9.21 -19.48 3.93
CA LYS A 74 -9.01 -20.64 4.81
C LYS A 74 -10.29 -21.45 5.01
N GLU A 75 -11.43 -20.79 5.21
CA GLU A 75 -12.75 -21.43 5.34
C GLU A 75 -13.14 -22.20 4.08
N ASN A 76 -12.61 -21.78 2.93
CA ASN A 76 -12.74 -22.44 1.63
C ASN A 76 -11.62 -23.46 1.34
N GLY A 77 -10.79 -23.81 2.32
CA GLY A 77 -9.72 -24.81 2.16
C GLY A 77 -8.50 -24.36 1.36
N ILE A 78 -8.38 -23.06 1.08
CA ILE A 78 -7.25 -22.48 0.36
C ILE A 78 -6.22 -21.93 1.34
N LYS A 79 -4.97 -22.37 1.19
CA LYS A 79 -3.85 -21.89 2.01
C LYS A 79 -3.22 -20.65 1.40
N ILE A 80 -3.22 -19.57 2.18
CA ILE A 80 -2.57 -18.30 1.83
C ILE A 80 -1.26 -18.14 2.60
N ASN A 81 -0.16 -17.97 1.89
CA ASN A 81 1.16 -17.80 2.47
C ASN A 81 1.47 -16.33 2.72
N GLU A 82 1.52 -15.53 1.66
CA GLU A 82 1.80 -14.10 1.73
C GLU A 82 0.54 -13.26 1.45
N VAL A 83 0.38 -12.16 2.18
CA VAL A 83 -0.60 -11.11 1.87
C VAL A 83 0.12 -9.77 1.90
N ASN A 84 0.17 -9.10 0.77
CA ASN A 84 0.71 -7.76 0.62
C ASN A 84 -0.46 -6.79 0.51
N LEU A 85 -0.57 -5.86 1.45
CA LEU A 85 -1.59 -4.81 1.44
C LEU A 85 -0.90 -3.46 1.22
N ILE A 86 -1.17 -2.83 0.08
CA ILE A 86 -0.48 -1.64 -0.38
C ILE A 86 -1.49 -0.53 -0.63
N GLY A 87 -1.40 0.56 0.12
CA GLY A 87 -2.17 1.77 -0.10
C GLY A 87 -1.52 2.62 -1.20
N ALA A 88 -2.33 3.32 -2.00
CA ALA A 88 -1.84 4.32 -2.95
C ALA A 88 -2.85 5.47 -3.11
N VAL A 89 -2.38 6.60 -3.65
CA VAL A 89 -3.23 7.78 -3.94
C VAL A 89 -3.16 8.26 -5.39
N THR A 90 -2.15 7.83 -6.16
CA THR A 90 -1.93 8.27 -7.55
C THR A 90 -2.29 7.22 -8.60
N ASN A 91 -2.13 5.92 -8.29
CA ASN A 91 -2.18 4.82 -9.26
C ASN A 91 -3.35 3.84 -9.06
N ILE A 92 -4.31 4.22 -8.22
CA ILE A 92 -5.56 3.48 -7.98
C ILE A 92 -6.68 4.50 -7.83
N LYS A 93 -7.89 4.24 -8.34
CA LYS A 93 -8.97 5.23 -8.26
C LYS A 93 -9.60 5.23 -6.87
N VAL A 94 -10.20 6.36 -6.51
CA VAL A 94 -10.97 6.50 -5.28
C VAL A 94 -11.99 5.36 -5.15
N GLY A 95 -11.96 4.65 -4.02
CA GLY A 95 -12.83 3.51 -3.75
C GLY A 95 -12.56 2.28 -4.62
N GLU A 96 -11.40 2.18 -5.25
CA GLU A 96 -10.95 0.98 -5.97
C GLU A 96 -10.05 0.14 -5.05
N ILE A 97 -10.26 -1.18 -5.10
CA ILE A 97 -9.38 -2.18 -4.51
C ILE A 97 -9.07 -3.20 -5.59
N ASP A 98 -7.81 -3.28 -5.97
CA ASP A 98 -7.32 -4.28 -6.91
C ASP A 98 -6.70 -5.44 -6.14
N PHE A 99 -7.00 -6.66 -6.57
CA PHE A 99 -6.66 -7.87 -5.86
C PHE A 99 -6.12 -8.90 -6.83
N GLU A 100 -4.90 -9.38 -6.60
CA GLU A 100 -4.28 -10.43 -7.38
C GLU A 100 -3.96 -11.63 -6.50
N VAL A 101 -4.41 -12.82 -6.91
CA VAL A 101 -4.05 -14.08 -6.27
C VAL A 101 -3.26 -14.95 -7.22
N TYR A 102 -2.09 -15.39 -6.80
CA TYR A 102 -1.20 -16.22 -7.61
C TYR A 102 -0.61 -17.36 -6.79
N LYS A 103 -0.13 -18.40 -7.47
CA LYS A 103 0.48 -19.56 -6.79
C LYS A 103 1.75 -19.11 -6.10
N SER A 104 1.91 -19.45 -4.83
CA SER A 104 3.10 -19.10 -4.08
C SER A 104 4.35 -19.74 -4.66
N LYS A 105 5.46 -19.01 -4.59
CA LYS A 105 6.80 -19.54 -4.88
C LYS A 105 7.35 -20.38 -3.73
N TYR A 106 6.96 -20.05 -2.50
CA TYR A 106 7.39 -20.71 -1.27
C TYR A 106 6.24 -21.54 -0.70
N GLN A 107 6.59 -22.64 -0.01
CA GLN A 107 5.64 -23.49 0.70
C GLN A 107 5.86 -23.37 2.20
N ASP A 108 4.79 -23.54 2.99
CA ASP A 108 4.82 -23.54 4.46
C ASP A 108 5.38 -22.25 5.07
N PHE A 109 5.17 -21.13 4.39
CA PHE A 109 5.59 -19.81 4.82
C PHE A 109 4.36 -18.93 5.09
N ARG A 110 4.44 -18.06 6.10
CA ARG A 110 3.36 -17.11 6.38
C ARG A 110 3.91 -15.72 6.65
N ARG A 111 3.47 -14.76 5.84
CA ARG A 111 3.86 -13.35 5.94
C ARG A 111 2.71 -12.43 5.62
N ASN A 112 2.71 -11.26 6.26
CA ASN A 112 1.89 -10.14 5.85
C ASN A 112 2.80 -8.93 5.75
N ASP A 113 2.78 -8.25 4.62
CA ASP A 113 3.39 -6.93 4.47
C ASP A 113 2.29 -5.89 4.32
N ILE A 114 2.44 -4.77 5.02
CA ILE A 114 1.50 -3.65 4.93
C ILE A 114 2.32 -2.41 4.60
N VAL A 115 1.98 -1.79 3.49
CA VAL A 115 2.56 -0.54 3.02
C VAL A 115 1.39 0.45 2.96
N PRO A 116 1.27 1.41 3.88
CA PRO A 116 0.13 2.32 3.88
C PRO A 116 0.13 3.28 2.68
N CYS A 117 1.30 3.51 2.04
CA CYS A 117 1.46 4.40 0.90
C CYS A 117 2.63 3.94 0.01
N ARG A 118 2.33 3.50 -1.22
CA ARG A 118 3.33 3.07 -2.21
C ARG A 118 4.24 4.23 -2.61
N GLU A 119 3.71 5.44 -2.63
CA GLU A 119 4.43 6.66 -2.99
C GLU A 119 5.62 6.94 -2.07
N MET A 120 5.64 6.42 -0.84
CA MET A 120 6.82 6.50 0.04
C MET A 120 8.06 5.86 -0.58
N TYR A 121 7.92 4.76 -1.32
CA TYR A 121 9.04 4.13 -2.02
C TYR A 121 9.51 4.95 -3.22
N LEU A 122 8.57 5.57 -3.95
CA LEU A 122 8.89 6.47 -5.06
C LEU A 122 9.69 7.68 -4.58
N TYR A 123 9.30 8.23 -3.42
CA TYR A 123 10.04 9.31 -2.78
C TYR A 123 11.44 8.87 -2.36
N GLU A 124 11.58 7.71 -1.71
CA GLU A 124 12.87 7.21 -1.27
C GLU A 124 13.85 7.02 -2.44
N ASP A 125 13.37 6.44 -3.54
CA ASP A 125 14.19 6.21 -4.73
C ASP A 125 14.51 7.50 -5.48
N GLY A 126 13.55 8.42 -5.61
CA GLY A 126 13.77 9.75 -6.18
C GLY A 126 14.77 10.57 -5.38
N LYS A 127 14.66 10.56 -4.05
CA LYS A 127 15.62 11.20 -3.15
C LYS A 127 17.02 10.61 -3.29
N LYS A 128 17.16 9.27 -3.33
CA LYS A 128 18.46 8.62 -3.56
C LYS A 128 19.11 9.05 -4.88
N ALA A 129 18.31 9.25 -5.93
CA ALA A 129 18.82 9.75 -7.21
C ALA A 129 19.34 11.19 -7.07
N LEU A 130 18.57 12.08 -6.44
CA LEU A 130 18.98 13.46 -6.17
C LEU A 130 20.25 13.52 -5.29
N ASP A 131 20.36 12.67 -4.27
CA ASP A 131 21.55 12.54 -3.42
C ASP A 131 22.81 12.21 -4.24
N ILE A 132 22.68 11.32 -5.23
CA ILE A 132 23.79 10.95 -6.13
C ILE A 132 24.15 12.14 -7.01
N MET A 133 23.17 12.86 -7.56
CA MET A 133 23.40 14.02 -8.43
C MET A 133 24.11 15.16 -7.67
N LEU A 134 23.70 15.42 -6.43
CA LEU A 134 24.34 16.39 -5.55
C LEU A 134 25.79 15.97 -5.22
N LYS A 135 26.00 14.72 -4.80
CA LYS A 135 27.35 14.17 -4.50
C LYS A 135 28.29 14.23 -5.69
N THR A 136 27.76 14.03 -6.91
CA THR A 136 28.53 14.09 -8.16
C THR A 136 28.62 15.49 -8.76
N LYS A 137 28.08 16.51 -8.07
CA LYS A 137 28.07 17.93 -8.49
C LYS A 137 27.39 18.15 -9.85
N GLN A 138 26.42 17.31 -10.20
CA GLN A 138 25.58 17.49 -11.39
C GLN A 138 24.52 18.56 -11.19
N ILE A 139 24.11 18.78 -9.93
CA ILE A 139 23.19 19.83 -9.49
C ILE A 139 23.80 20.57 -8.30
N SER A 140 23.36 21.81 -8.09
CA SER A 140 23.65 22.63 -6.91
C SER A 140 22.75 22.25 -5.72
N GLU A 141 23.08 22.77 -4.53
CA GLU A 141 22.26 22.62 -3.33
C GLU A 141 20.87 23.25 -3.51
N GLU A 142 20.79 24.43 -4.13
CA GLU A 142 19.51 25.10 -4.46
C GLU A 142 18.67 24.27 -5.43
N GLU A 143 19.28 23.68 -6.47
CA GLU A 143 18.57 22.77 -7.38
C GLU A 143 18.12 21.49 -6.66
N TYR A 144 18.89 20.98 -5.71
CA TYR A 144 18.51 19.79 -4.93
C TYR A 144 17.26 20.07 -4.07
N GLU A 145 17.23 21.18 -3.33
CA GLU A 145 16.09 21.57 -2.49
C GLU A 145 14.81 21.75 -3.33
N ASN A 146 14.88 22.51 -4.43
CA ASN A 146 13.74 22.69 -5.34
C ASN A 146 13.24 21.35 -5.91
N ASN A 147 14.13 20.43 -6.28
CA ASN A 147 13.72 19.14 -6.83
C ASN A 147 13.13 18.20 -5.76
N ILE A 148 13.55 18.32 -4.51
CA ILE A 148 12.93 17.60 -3.39
C ILE A 148 11.50 18.10 -3.17
N GLU A 149 11.28 19.41 -3.16
CA GLU A 149 9.93 19.99 -3.03
C GLU A 149 9.02 19.54 -4.18
N ILE A 150 9.48 19.60 -5.43
CA ILE A 150 8.71 19.11 -6.58
C ILE A 150 8.35 17.62 -6.43
N LEU A 151 9.31 16.79 -6.01
CA LEU A 151 9.09 15.36 -5.82
C LEU A 151 8.07 15.07 -4.71
N GLN A 152 8.10 15.85 -3.63
CA GLN A 152 7.14 15.78 -2.54
C GLN A 152 5.73 16.20 -2.99
N GLU A 153 5.62 17.31 -3.72
CA GLU A 153 4.35 17.80 -4.28
C GLU A 153 3.72 16.78 -5.24
N GLU A 154 4.50 16.25 -6.19
CA GLU A 154 4.03 15.26 -7.17
C GLU A 154 3.49 13.99 -6.50
N LEU A 155 4.12 13.56 -5.41
CA LEU A 155 3.75 12.35 -4.68
C LEU A 155 2.70 12.61 -3.59
N SER A 156 2.29 13.86 -3.38
CA SER A 156 1.43 14.27 -2.26
C SER A 156 1.99 13.82 -0.89
N ILE A 157 3.31 13.88 -0.75
CA ILE A 157 4.03 13.61 0.50
C ILE A 157 4.42 14.97 1.05
N ALA A 158 3.50 15.64 1.73
CA ALA A 158 3.81 16.91 2.37
C ALA A 158 4.88 16.71 3.46
N GLU A 159 5.73 17.72 3.67
CA GLU A 159 6.72 17.70 4.74
C GLU A 159 6.04 17.44 6.10
N ILE A 160 6.54 16.43 6.81
CA ILE A 160 6.45 16.40 8.27
C ILE A 160 7.33 17.58 8.68
N ASP A 161 6.72 18.60 9.28
CA ASP A 161 7.45 19.67 9.92
C ASP A 161 8.33 18.99 10.97
N ASP A 162 9.63 18.88 10.66
CA ASP A 162 10.62 18.26 11.53
C ASP A 162 10.59 19.11 12.80
N GLU A 163 9.99 18.61 13.89
CA GLU A 163 10.07 19.19 15.23
C GLU A 163 11.53 19.14 15.71
N SER A 164 12.38 19.91 15.04
CA SER A 164 13.56 20.57 15.55
C SER A 164 13.10 21.71 16.48
N GLY A 165 12.32 21.31 17.49
CA GLY A 165 11.55 22.20 18.34
C GLY A 165 11.56 21.82 19.82
N TYR A 166 12.43 20.90 20.27
CA TYR A 166 12.70 20.76 21.71
C TYR A 166 14.20 20.61 21.97
N ILE A 167 14.88 21.76 21.94
CA ILE A 167 15.95 22.02 22.90
C ILE A 167 15.30 22.06 24.30
N ASN A 168 15.74 21.19 25.20
CA ASN A 168 15.85 21.50 26.62
C ASN A 168 17.17 20.92 27.14
#